data_AF-A0A3V7B5J7-F1
#
_entry.id   AF-A0A3V7B5J7-F1
#
_cell.length_a   1.000
_cell.length_b   1.000
_cell.length_c   1.000
_cell.angle_alpha   90.00
_cell.angle_beta   90.00
_cell.angle_gamma   90.00
#
_symmetry.space_group_name_H-M   'P 1'
#
loop_
_entity.id
_entity.type
_entity.pdbx_description
1 polymer ?
#
loop_
_entity_poly.entity_id
_entity_poly.type
_entity_poly.pdbx_seq_one_letter_code
_entity_poly.pdbx_strand_id
1 'polypeptide(L)'
;SRGEQVLGHIRRADGKSPPFGAQVVPEKTGKTAGMVGDNGLVYLTGIDASERNALVVTWNGRTQCRLFLPENANLSQGALLLPCR
;
A
#
# COMPACT_ATOMS: atom_id res chain seq x y z
N SER A 1 12.78 -9.69 -9.66
CA SER A 1 11.86 -8.53 -9.62
C SER A 1 12.65 -7.35 -9.11
N ARG A 2 12.75 -6.24 -9.85
CA ARG A 2 13.39 -5.00 -9.35
C ARG A 2 12.30 -4.13 -8.75
N GLY A 3 12.57 -3.50 -7.61
CA GLY A 3 11.58 -2.67 -6.89
C GLY A 3 11.50 -3.06 -5.42
N GLU A 4 11.09 -2.12 -4.58
CA GLU A 4 11.04 -2.32 -3.14
C GLU A 4 9.96 -3.31 -2.72
N GLN A 5 10.19 -3.92 -1.56
CA GLN A 5 9.26 -4.84 -0.92
C GLN A 5 8.95 -4.31 0.47
N VAL A 6 7.66 -4.12 0.75
CA VAL A 6 7.19 -3.55 2.02
C VAL A 6 6.09 -4.43 2.58
N LEU A 7 6.17 -4.72 3.87
CA LEU A 7 5.11 -5.37 4.64
C LEU A 7 4.49 -4.31 5.56
N GLY A 8 3.16 -4.29 5.66
CA GLY A 8 2.52 -3.36 6.59
C GLY A 8 1.03 -3.55 6.79
N HIS A 9 0.48 -2.78 7.73
CA HIS A 9 -0.94 -2.67 7.99
C HIS A 9 -1.44 -1.31 7.52
N ILE A 10 -2.39 -1.30 6.58
CA ILE A 10 -3.01 -0.07 6.13
C ILE A 10 -4.08 0.37 7.12
N ARG A 11 -4.03 1.64 7.53
CA ARG A 11 -5.03 2.24 8.42
C ARG A 11 -5.57 3.54 7.86
N ARG A 12 -6.88 3.62 7.69
CA ARG A 12 -7.59 4.83 7.26
C ARG A 12 -7.61 5.86 8.40
N ALA A 13 -7.91 7.12 8.07
CA ALA A 13 -7.99 8.22 9.04
C ALA A 13 -9.02 7.98 10.16
N ASP A 14 -10.08 7.21 9.89
CA ASP A 14 -11.08 6.78 10.90
C ASP A 14 -10.57 5.66 11.82
N GLY A 15 -9.31 5.26 11.65
CA GLY A 15 -8.73 4.15 12.38
C GLY A 15 -9.40 2.84 12.02
N LYS A 16 -9.90 2.63 10.79
CA LYS A 16 -10.33 1.32 10.27
C LYS A 16 -9.37 0.82 9.20
N SER A 17 -9.32 -0.49 9.01
CA SER A 17 -8.54 -1.08 7.92
C SER A 17 -9.36 -1.07 6.63
N PRO A 18 -8.71 -0.96 5.45
CA PRO A 18 -9.39 -1.26 4.19
C PRO A 18 -9.93 -2.70 4.20
N PRO A 19 -10.98 -2.99 3.42
CA PRO A 19 -11.52 -4.33 3.33
C PRO A 19 -10.52 -5.30 2.69
N PHE A 20 -10.67 -6.58 3.01
CA PHE A 20 -10.00 -7.67 2.28
C PHE A 20 -10.26 -7.53 0.77
N GLY A 21 -9.23 -7.73 -0.04
CA GLY A 21 -9.29 -7.63 -1.49
C GLY A 21 -9.15 -6.20 -2.04
N ALA A 22 -9.05 -5.18 -1.18
CA ALA A 22 -8.65 -3.86 -1.63
C ALA A 22 -7.26 -3.93 -2.29
N GLN A 23 -7.05 -3.17 -3.35
CA GLN A 23 -5.80 -3.20 -4.11
C GLN A 23 -4.98 -1.96 -3.84
N VAL A 24 -3.66 -2.12 -3.77
CA VAL A 24 -2.72 -1.00 -3.76
C VAL A 24 -2.07 -0.91 -5.13
N VAL A 25 -2.22 0.22 -5.79
CA VAL A 25 -1.68 0.47 -7.14
C VAL A 25 -0.90 1.78 -7.14
N PRO A 26 0.26 1.88 -7.82
CA PRO A 26 0.85 3.17 -8.14
C PRO A 26 -0.04 3.94 -9.11
N GLU A 27 -0.23 5.24 -8.87
CA GLU A 27 -1.06 6.09 -9.72
C GLU A 27 -0.56 6.16 -11.16
N LYS A 28 0.77 6.12 -11.36
CA LYS A 28 1.38 6.24 -12.70
C LYS A 28 1.19 5.00 -13.56
N THR A 29 1.42 3.82 -12.99
CA THR A 29 1.44 2.57 -13.75
C THR A 29 0.13 1.78 -13.67
N GLY A 30 -0.66 1.99 -12.61
CA GLY A 30 -1.90 1.25 -12.37
C GLY A 30 -1.70 -0.25 -12.12
N LYS A 31 -0.46 -0.73 -12.05
CA LYS A 31 -0.14 -2.14 -11.80
C LYS A 31 -0.33 -2.44 -10.32
N THR A 32 -1.02 -3.53 -9.99
CA THR A 32 -1.21 -3.93 -8.59
C THR A 32 0.13 -4.23 -7.93
N ALA A 33 0.49 -3.39 -6.94
CA ALA A 33 1.67 -3.56 -6.11
C ALA A 33 1.41 -4.58 -4.97
N GLY A 34 0.15 -4.70 -4.54
CA GLY A 34 -0.28 -5.67 -3.54
C GLY A 34 -1.78 -5.63 -3.30
N MET A 35 -2.26 -6.59 -2.50
CA MET A 35 -3.65 -6.73 -2.11
C MET A 35 -3.76 -6.76 -0.58
N VAL A 36 -4.79 -6.12 -0.06
CA VAL A 36 -5.07 -6.06 1.36
C VAL A 36 -5.70 -7.38 1.81
N GLY A 37 -5.06 -8.04 2.77
CA GLY A 37 -5.56 -9.19 3.50
C GLY A 37 -6.21 -8.79 4.83
N ASP A 38 -6.23 -9.74 5.77
CA ASP A 38 -6.89 -9.56 7.05
C ASP A 38 -6.31 -8.41 7.87
N ASN A 39 -7.19 -7.70 8.58
CA ASN A 39 -6.84 -6.55 9.42
C ASN A 39 -6.00 -5.47 8.72
N GLY A 40 -6.12 -5.33 7.39
CA GLY A 40 -5.38 -4.35 6.61
C GLY A 40 -3.95 -4.76 6.26
N LEU A 41 -3.55 -6.01 6.54
CA LEU A 41 -2.22 -6.50 6.20
C LEU A 41 -2.01 -6.45 4.68
N VAL A 42 -0.86 -5.94 4.24
CA VAL A 42 -0.51 -5.87 2.82
C VAL A 42 0.97 -6.19 2.64
N TYR A 43 1.25 -6.95 1.59
CA TYR A 43 2.60 -7.15 1.07
C TYR A 43 2.70 -6.46 -0.28
N LEU A 44 3.54 -5.43 -0.34
CA LEU A 44 3.77 -4.60 -1.51
C LEU A 44 5.06 -5.02 -2.19
N THR A 45 5.05 -5.14 -3.51
CA THR A 45 6.24 -5.47 -4.31
C THR A 45 6.31 -4.67 -5.59
N GLY A 46 7.53 -4.55 -6.12
CA GLY A 46 7.74 -3.96 -7.44
C GLY A 46 7.47 -2.45 -7.47
N ILE A 47 7.56 -1.79 -6.31
CA ILE A 47 7.39 -0.34 -6.21
C ILE A 47 8.67 0.34 -6.65
N ASP A 48 8.55 1.22 -7.65
CA ASP A 48 9.64 2.08 -8.10
C ASP A 48 9.88 3.24 -7.14
N ALA A 49 11.13 3.73 -7.11
CA ALA A 49 11.51 4.84 -6.26
C ALA A 49 10.77 6.14 -6.52
N SER A 50 10.39 6.36 -7.78
CA SER A 50 9.62 7.51 -8.19
C SER A 50 8.12 7.37 -7.91
N GLU A 51 7.66 6.22 -7.41
CA GLU A 51 6.24 5.89 -7.17
C GLU A 51 5.88 5.75 -5.68
N ARG A 52 6.87 5.71 -4.78
CA ARG A 52 6.69 5.52 -3.32
C ARG A 52 5.69 6.49 -2.68
N ASN A 53 5.59 7.70 -3.24
CA ASN A 53 4.74 8.79 -2.76
C ASN A 53 3.42 8.93 -3.53
N ALA A 54 3.10 8.00 -4.43
CA ALA A 54 1.94 8.06 -5.32
C ALA A 54 1.27 6.69 -5.44
N LEU A 55 0.97 6.07 -4.29
CA LEU A 55 0.18 4.84 -4.22
C LEU A 55 -1.26 5.19 -3.85
N VAL A 56 -2.22 4.48 -4.45
CA VAL A 56 -3.64 4.57 -4.09
C VAL A 56 -4.17 3.21 -3.67
N VAL A 57 -5.07 3.25 -2.69
CA VAL A 57 -5.85 2.09 -2.27
C VAL A 57 -7.22 2.17 -2.93
N THR A 58 -7.59 1.11 -3.65
CA THR A 58 -8.82 1.05 -4.42
C THR A 58 -9.67 -0.14 -3.96
N TRP A 59 -10.98 0.09 -3.84
CA TRP A 59 -11.99 -0.96 -3.69
C TRP A 59 -13.35 -0.44 -4.16
N ASN A 60 -14.28 -1.35 -4.46
CA ASN A 60 -15.57 -1.03 -5.07
C ASN A 60 -15.45 -0.19 -6.36
N GLY A 61 -14.39 -0.42 -7.14
CA GLY A 61 -14.12 0.29 -8.38
C GLY A 61 -13.74 1.77 -8.22
N ARG A 62 -13.40 2.23 -7.01
CA ARG A 62 -13.04 3.63 -6.74
C ARG A 62 -11.73 3.73 -5.96
N THR A 63 -10.99 4.81 -6.19
CA THR A 63 -9.91 5.23 -5.31
C THR A 63 -10.50 5.79 -4.03
N GLN A 64 -9.96 5.35 -2.90
CA GLN A 64 -10.55 5.62 -1.59
C GLN A 64 -9.59 6.41 -0.69
N CYS A 65 -8.29 6.16 -0.82
CA CYS A 65 -7.26 6.90 -0.12
C CYS A 65 -5.88 6.71 -0.80
N ARG A 66 -4.94 7.57 -0.43
CA ARG A 66 -3.53 7.53 -0.85
C ARG A 66 -2.64 7.01 0.26
N LEU A 67 -1.56 6.36 -0.15
CA LEU A 67 -0.48 5.86 0.71
C LEU A 67 0.83 6.51 0.31
N PHE A 68 1.66 6.78 1.31
CA PHE A 68 3.02 7.26 1.16
C PHE A 68 3.94 6.30 1.90
N LEU A 69 4.93 5.76 1.19
CA LEU A 69 5.94 4.90 1.81
C LEU A 69 7.13 5.73 2.28
N PRO A 70 7.62 5.54 3.52
CA PRO A 70 8.88 6.10 3.97
C PRO A 70 10.04 5.71 3.03
N GLU A 71 11.04 6.58 2.85
CA GLU A 71 12.20 6.29 1.96
C GLU A 71 12.96 5.02 2.34
N ASN A 72 12.92 4.65 3.62
CA ASN A 72 13.63 3.48 4.15
C ASN A 72 12.73 2.25 4.30
N ALA A 73 11.50 2.28 3.77
CA ALA A 73 10.52 1.21 3.92
C ALA A 73 11.02 -0.08 3.26
N ASN A 74 11.28 -1.11 4.07
CA ASN A 74 11.69 -2.43 3.57
C ASN A 74 11.26 -3.57 4.51
N LEU A 75 11.39 -4.81 4.05
CA LEU A 75 10.99 -6.01 4.80
C LEU A 75 11.72 -6.20 6.13
N SER A 76 12.94 -5.70 6.29
CA SER A 76 13.72 -5.85 7.52
C SER A 76 13.12 -5.09 8.69
N GLN A 77 12.24 -4.11 8.44
CA GLN A 77 11.52 -3.38 9.47
C GLN A 77 10.28 -4.12 9.99
N GLY A 78 9.93 -5.26 9.39
CA GLY A 78 8.70 -5.98 9.70
C GLY A 78 7.47 -5.26 9.16
N ALA A 79 6.33 -5.46 9.83
CA ALA A 79 5.06 -4.87 9.42
C ALA A 79 4.96 -3.40 9.85
N LEU A 80 5.06 -2.48 8.89
CA LEU A 80 4.92 -1.04 9.10
C LEU A 80 3.45 -0.63 9.25
N LEU A 81 3.16 0.41 10.02
CA LEU A 81 1.87 1.09 9.94
C LEU A 81 1.88 2.00 8.70
N LEU A 82 0.90 1.82 7.81
CA LEU A 82 0.76 2.57 6.57
C LEU A 82 -0.50 3.45 6.60
N PRO A 83 -0.40 4.73 6.98
CA PRO A 83 -1.55 5.62 7.06
C PRO A 83 -2.13 5.91 5.67
N CYS A 84 -3.43 5.67 5.52
CA CYS A 84 -4.20 5.94 4.31
C CYS A 84 -5.03 7.21 4.49
N ARG A 85 -4.81 8.22 3.64
CA ARG A 85 -5.49 9.52 3.71
C ARG A 85 -6.27 9.84 2.44
#